data_AF-A0A420ZCD8-F1
#
_entry.id   AF-A0A420ZCD8-F1
#
_cell.length_a   1.000
_cell.length_b   1.000
_cell.length_c   1.000
_cell.angle_alpha   90.00
_cell.angle_beta   90.00
_cell.angle_gamma   90.00
#
_symmetry.space_group_name_H-M   'P 1'
#
loop_
_entity.id
_entity.type
_entity.pdbx_description
1 polymer ?
#
loop_
_entity_poly.entity_id
_entity_poly.type
_entity_poly.pdbx_seq_one_letter_code
_entity_poly.pdbx_strand_id
1 'polypeptide(L)'
;MNILKEWAESHDFENETDRLKFEAAMVSWADRAEYFFRDPNDPHKPLRLYPSQKRLIWALQFGKDLEHPEYPATKGSLATAGRQLMGKSTGCAAGVAAGMLDPNLHFGLFAHVEDKSIELMNKVQWFLMTSDFKFLKHPKKWSKKEIWLKNGSSAKSHTAGKSIEGGSFHYGIIDEAGNMEDRVIQVHILPTFRAIGIHWVMVGTPRGRRGVFWHFHEKNARNLAMGLPPRYQQIYMDPIKDGRATAESLEEESFEYGEWARQEVYGEFISAQDIYFLEEWIEYAMGNLTRDGVAHKGLPYSNTWNNVKEQYRGLYNIGIDFGISRSLTVFAVAHKEGNLVYLDYMKAFKDEKKHLPVLERLETEWIPFWKPRYIVPDGSTIGVTDCELIKRTCMKFSGTFVYDNYPNDDSKIGFIMSAPKVKQELFSNLRSLFERGLICLPSHMGAIRPGEPGFDMYELKRELCNLQYEIRGENVVFDESSSIVKTDRIVALALAVYPFKKSVYKYQNDTILTSPYPTTQIYEPDIQTREVLINRYDPYNRRRYYT
;
A
#
# COMPACT_ATOMS: atom_id res chain seq x y z
N MET A 1 19.41 -18.24 -37.09
CA MET A 1 18.69 -19.43 -37.56
C MET A 1 17.38 -19.51 -36.80
N ASN A 2 16.25 -19.52 -37.50
CA ASN A 2 14.93 -19.50 -36.87
C ASN A 2 14.59 -20.95 -36.46
N ILE A 3 14.90 -21.31 -35.22
CA ILE A 3 14.81 -22.69 -34.69
C ILE A 3 13.43 -23.31 -34.89
N LEU A 4 12.40 -22.48 -34.84
CA LEU A 4 11.04 -22.88 -35.11
C LEU A 4 10.80 -23.24 -36.59
N LYS A 5 11.53 -22.60 -37.52
CA LYS A 5 11.52 -22.96 -38.95
C LYS A 5 12.16 -24.31 -39.18
N GLU A 6 13.30 -24.60 -38.54
CA GLU A 6 13.93 -25.93 -38.59
C GLU A 6 13.03 -27.02 -37.99
N TRP A 7 12.33 -26.70 -36.89
CA TRP A 7 11.35 -27.62 -36.32
C TRP A 7 10.19 -27.87 -37.30
N ALA A 8 9.62 -26.81 -37.89
CA ALA A 8 8.54 -26.91 -38.89
C ALA A 8 8.94 -27.75 -40.10
N GLU A 9 10.16 -27.57 -40.60
CA GLU A 9 10.71 -28.32 -41.74
C GLU A 9 10.93 -29.81 -41.41
N SER A 10 11.01 -30.16 -40.13
CA SER A 10 11.22 -31.53 -39.64
C SER A 10 9.96 -32.23 -39.14
N HIS A 11 8.82 -31.53 -39.10
CA HIS A 11 7.56 -32.05 -38.57
C HIS A 11 6.55 -32.25 -39.70
N ASP A 12 6.11 -33.49 -39.89
CA ASP A 12 4.99 -33.79 -40.79
C ASP A 12 3.68 -33.42 -40.08
N PHE A 13 2.98 -32.40 -40.59
CA PHE A 13 1.66 -32.04 -40.08
C PHE A 13 0.62 -33.05 -40.57
N GLU A 14 -0.10 -33.70 -39.64
CA GLU A 14 -1.10 -34.71 -39.98
C GLU A 14 -2.31 -34.12 -40.73
N ASN A 15 -2.61 -32.83 -40.53
CA ASN A 15 -3.71 -32.12 -41.17
C ASN A 15 -3.51 -30.58 -41.18
N GLU A 16 -4.33 -29.88 -41.97
CA GLU A 16 -4.29 -28.40 -42.12
C GLU A 16 -4.58 -27.64 -40.82
N THR A 17 -5.38 -28.21 -39.91
CA THR A 17 -5.69 -27.57 -38.63
C THR A 17 -4.45 -27.49 -37.74
N ASP A 18 -3.63 -28.54 -37.73
CA ASP A 18 -2.40 -28.56 -36.94
C ASP A 18 -1.32 -27.64 -37.52
N ARG A 19 -1.28 -27.51 -38.85
CA ARG A 19 -0.46 -26.48 -39.51
C ARG A 19 -0.88 -25.06 -39.10
N LEU A 20 -2.17 -24.75 -39.13
CA LEU A 20 -2.67 -23.41 -38.73
C LEU A 20 -2.41 -23.11 -37.25
N LYS A 21 -2.56 -24.09 -36.36
CA LYS A 21 -2.20 -23.94 -34.95
C LYS A 21 -0.71 -23.67 -34.78
N PHE A 22 0.13 -24.35 -35.55
CA PHE A 22 1.56 -24.10 -35.56
C PHE A 22 1.86 -22.68 -36.05
N GLU A 23 1.27 -22.25 -37.16
CA GLU A 23 1.42 -20.87 -37.69
C GLU A 23 0.96 -19.82 -36.66
N ALA A 24 -0.11 -20.06 -35.91
CA ALA A 24 -0.52 -19.19 -34.80
C ALA A 24 0.51 -19.19 -33.65
N ALA A 25 1.03 -20.36 -33.26
CA ALA A 25 2.09 -20.51 -32.25
C ALA A 25 3.42 -19.86 -32.66
N MET A 26 3.64 -19.63 -33.96
CA MET A 26 4.77 -18.84 -34.44
C MET A 26 4.64 -17.37 -34.10
N VAL A 27 3.41 -16.84 -34.05
CA VAL A 27 3.12 -15.42 -33.85
C VAL A 27 2.86 -15.09 -32.38
N SER A 28 2.11 -15.92 -31.66
CA SER A 28 1.64 -15.61 -30.30
C SER A 28 2.29 -16.53 -29.27
N TRP A 29 2.87 -15.96 -28.22
CA TRP A 29 3.43 -16.73 -27.10
C TRP A 29 2.36 -17.49 -26.32
N ALA A 30 1.12 -16.99 -26.29
CA ALA A 30 0.01 -17.69 -25.63
C ALA A 30 -0.35 -18.97 -26.40
N ASP A 31 -0.52 -18.86 -27.72
CA ASP A 31 -0.82 -20.02 -28.58
C ASP A 31 0.36 -21.00 -28.61
N ARG A 32 1.59 -20.47 -28.59
CA ARG A 32 2.81 -21.27 -28.44
C ARG A 32 2.83 -22.07 -27.15
N ALA A 33 2.45 -21.45 -26.04
CA ALA A 33 2.40 -22.13 -24.75
C ALA A 33 1.35 -23.25 -24.74
N GLU A 34 0.15 -23.02 -25.28
CA GLU A 34 -0.89 -24.06 -25.37
C GLU A 34 -0.53 -25.19 -26.34
N TYR A 35 0.24 -24.88 -27.39
CA TYR A 35 0.64 -25.86 -28.40
C TYR A 35 1.80 -26.74 -27.94
N PHE A 36 2.84 -26.16 -27.34
CA PHE A 36 4.09 -26.88 -27.06
C PHE A 36 4.30 -27.31 -25.61
N PHE A 37 3.51 -26.81 -24.65
CA PHE A 37 3.68 -27.13 -23.24
C PHE A 37 2.57 -28.03 -22.71
N ARG A 38 2.88 -28.73 -21.62
CA ARG A 38 1.96 -29.63 -20.91
C ARG A 38 1.31 -28.93 -19.73
N ASP A 39 0.18 -29.44 -19.25
CA ASP A 39 -0.45 -28.92 -18.04
C ASP A 39 0.36 -29.34 -16.80
N PRO A 40 0.77 -28.41 -15.91
CA PRO A 40 1.48 -28.73 -14.66
C PRO A 40 0.73 -29.69 -13.74
N ASN A 41 -0.60 -29.74 -13.82
CA ASN A 41 -1.44 -30.62 -13.03
C ASN A 41 -1.72 -31.96 -13.72
N ASP A 42 -1.53 -32.03 -15.04
CA ASP A 42 -1.69 -33.25 -15.84
C ASP A 42 -0.68 -33.23 -17.02
N PRO A 43 0.54 -33.75 -16.82
CA PRO A 43 1.60 -33.70 -17.83
C PRO A 43 1.26 -34.42 -19.14
N HIS A 44 0.20 -35.22 -19.19
CA HIS A 44 -0.25 -35.90 -20.40
C HIS A 44 -1.16 -35.02 -21.26
N LYS A 45 -1.71 -33.93 -20.70
CA LYS A 45 -2.56 -33.00 -21.43
C LYS A 45 -1.78 -31.78 -21.92
N PRO A 46 -2.15 -31.21 -23.08
CA PRO A 46 -1.62 -29.91 -23.48
C PRO A 46 -2.04 -28.84 -22.49
N LEU A 47 -1.19 -27.84 -22.29
CA LEU A 47 -1.52 -26.69 -21.46
C LEU A 47 -2.75 -25.97 -22.03
N ARG A 48 -3.71 -25.65 -21.16
CA ARG A 48 -4.82 -24.75 -21.48
C ARG A 48 -4.72 -23.51 -20.62
N LEU A 49 -4.56 -22.37 -21.27
CA LEU A 49 -4.47 -21.08 -20.60
C LEU A 49 -5.88 -20.52 -20.42
N TYR A 50 -6.14 -20.01 -19.22
CA TYR A 50 -7.34 -19.23 -18.98
C TYR A 50 -7.29 -17.90 -19.76
N PRO A 51 -8.45 -17.31 -20.12
CA PRO A 51 -8.54 -16.03 -20.82
C PRO A 51 -7.61 -14.96 -20.22
N SER A 52 -7.65 -14.73 -18.92
CA SER A 52 -6.79 -13.73 -18.27
C SER A 52 -5.29 -14.06 -18.37
N GLN A 53 -4.92 -15.34 -18.38
CA GLN A 53 -3.52 -15.77 -18.59
C GLN A 53 -3.07 -15.51 -20.02
N LYS A 54 -3.95 -15.69 -21.02
CA LYS A 54 -3.63 -15.32 -22.42
C LYS A 54 -3.42 -13.83 -22.55
N ARG A 55 -4.32 -13.02 -21.97
CA ARG A 55 -4.20 -11.56 -21.93
C ARG A 55 -2.91 -11.10 -21.26
N LEU A 56 -2.52 -11.74 -20.16
CA LEU A 56 -1.24 -11.51 -19.49
C LEU A 56 -0.03 -11.76 -20.40
N ILE A 57 -0.04 -12.87 -21.14
CA ILE A 57 1.04 -13.21 -22.06
C ILE A 57 1.06 -12.26 -23.27
N TRP A 58 -0.09 -11.87 -23.82
CA TRP A 58 -0.18 -10.88 -24.88
C TRP A 58 0.31 -9.50 -24.43
N ALA A 59 -0.03 -9.09 -23.22
CA ALA A 59 0.45 -7.84 -22.66
C ALA A 59 1.98 -7.87 -22.43
N LEU A 60 2.57 -9.03 -22.14
CA LEU A 60 4.01 -9.19 -22.09
C LEU A 60 4.64 -9.17 -23.50
N GLN A 61 4.08 -9.91 -24.45
CA GLN A 61 4.66 -10.04 -25.79
C GLN A 61 4.49 -8.76 -26.62
N PHE A 62 3.26 -8.27 -26.72
CA PHE A 62 2.86 -7.18 -27.61
C PHE A 62 2.71 -5.82 -26.90
N GLY A 63 2.83 -5.78 -25.57
CA GLY A 63 2.55 -4.58 -24.79
C GLY A 63 1.07 -4.21 -24.81
N LYS A 64 0.21 -5.13 -25.23
CA LYS A 64 -1.18 -4.88 -25.57
C LYS A 64 -2.07 -6.08 -25.22
N ASP A 65 -3.25 -5.77 -24.70
CA ASP A 65 -4.33 -6.74 -24.59
C ASP A 65 -5.05 -6.85 -25.95
N LEU A 66 -5.00 -8.04 -26.56
CA LEU A 66 -5.60 -8.26 -27.89
C LEU A 66 -7.14 -8.31 -27.85
N GLU A 67 -7.75 -8.49 -26.67
CA GLU A 67 -9.21 -8.36 -26.52
C GLU A 67 -9.68 -6.91 -26.51
N HIS A 68 -8.75 -5.97 -26.27
CA HIS A 68 -9.01 -4.53 -26.29
C HIS A 68 -8.13 -3.83 -27.35
N PRO A 69 -8.36 -4.10 -28.64
CA PRO A 69 -7.56 -3.56 -29.73
C PRO A 69 -7.62 -2.03 -29.84
N GLU A 70 -8.60 -1.38 -29.20
CA GLU A 70 -8.71 0.07 -29.11
C GLU A 70 -7.58 0.71 -28.28
N TYR A 71 -6.98 -0.02 -27.34
CA TYR A 71 -5.90 0.52 -26.52
C TYR A 71 -4.54 0.40 -27.25
N PRO A 72 -3.69 1.42 -27.18
CA PRO A 72 -2.36 1.39 -27.79
C PRO A 72 -1.46 0.40 -27.05
N ALA A 73 -0.47 -0.16 -27.75
CA ALA A 73 0.58 -0.91 -27.08
C ALA A 73 1.35 0.01 -26.11
N THR A 74 1.70 -0.53 -24.96
CA THR A 74 2.38 0.18 -23.88
C THR A 74 3.60 -0.60 -23.41
N LYS A 75 4.59 0.12 -22.89
CA LYS A 75 5.82 -0.50 -22.35
C LYS A 75 5.56 -1.33 -21.08
N GLY A 76 4.48 -1.04 -20.36
CA GLY A 76 4.21 -1.63 -19.06
C GLY A 76 2.75 -2.00 -18.90
N SER A 77 2.49 -3.11 -18.23
CA SER A 77 1.15 -3.63 -18.00
C SER A 77 0.96 -3.96 -16.52
N LEU A 78 -0.28 -3.86 -16.07
CA LEU A 78 -0.70 -4.20 -14.70
C LEU A 78 -1.69 -5.35 -14.78
N ALA A 79 -1.45 -6.40 -14.01
CA ALA A 79 -2.36 -7.53 -13.85
C ALA A 79 -2.77 -7.64 -12.37
N THR A 80 -4.01 -7.25 -12.07
CA THR A 80 -4.59 -7.31 -10.74
C THR A 80 -5.39 -8.58 -10.59
N ALA A 81 -5.19 -9.29 -9.48
CA ALA A 81 -5.72 -10.64 -9.31
C ALA A 81 -5.77 -11.04 -7.84
N GLY A 82 -6.88 -11.63 -7.40
CA GLY A 82 -7.00 -12.25 -6.08
C GLY A 82 -5.98 -13.39 -5.85
N ARG A 83 -5.83 -13.84 -4.60
CA ARG A 83 -4.98 -14.96 -4.21
C ARG A 83 -5.55 -16.31 -4.66
N GLN A 84 -4.64 -17.29 -4.75
CA GLN A 84 -4.83 -18.74 -4.92
C GLN A 84 -5.61 -19.27 -6.15
N LEU A 85 -6.67 -18.61 -6.61
CA LEU A 85 -7.53 -19.10 -7.69
C LEU A 85 -7.22 -18.55 -9.08
N MET A 86 -6.20 -17.70 -9.26
CA MET A 86 -5.98 -17.03 -10.55
C MET A 86 -4.89 -17.65 -11.42
N GLY A 87 -4.00 -18.49 -10.84
CA GLY A 87 -2.95 -19.15 -11.63
C GLY A 87 -1.96 -18.16 -12.27
N LYS A 88 -1.79 -16.99 -11.63
CA LYS A 88 -0.91 -15.89 -12.07
C LYS A 88 0.47 -16.39 -12.51
N SER A 89 1.12 -17.14 -11.61
CA SER A 89 2.48 -17.61 -11.82
C SER A 89 2.58 -18.63 -12.96
N THR A 90 1.52 -19.41 -13.22
CA THR A 90 1.47 -20.34 -14.36
C THR A 90 1.47 -19.57 -15.68
N GLY A 91 0.59 -18.56 -15.82
CA GLY A 91 0.56 -17.71 -17.01
C GLY A 91 1.87 -16.95 -17.23
N CYS A 92 2.45 -16.39 -16.16
CA CYS A 92 3.76 -15.73 -16.22
C CYS A 92 4.87 -16.67 -16.69
N ALA A 93 4.98 -17.85 -16.06
CA ALA A 93 6.03 -18.81 -16.39
C ALA A 93 5.87 -19.39 -17.80
N ALA A 94 4.64 -19.68 -18.23
CA ALA A 94 4.33 -20.15 -19.57
C ALA A 94 4.71 -19.11 -20.62
N GLY A 95 4.33 -17.83 -20.41
CA GLY A 95 4.70 -16.73 -21.31
C GLY A 95 6.20 -16.54 -21.45
N VAL A 96 6.93 -16.59 -20.34
CA VAL A 96 8.41 -16.51 -20.34
C VAL A 96 9.01 -17.71 -21.07
N ALA A 97 8.59 -18.94 -20.75
CA ALA A 97 9.10 -20.14 -21.41
C ALA A 97 8.83 -20.11 -22.93
N ALA A 98 7.63 -19.70 -23.35
CA ALA A 98 7.26 -19.55 -24.75
C ALA A 98 8.10 -18.49 -25.46
N GLY A 99 8.32 -17.33 -24.81
CA GLY A 99 9.16 -16.26 -25.35
C GLY A 99 10.64 -16.63 -25.44
N MET A 100 11.15 -17.45 -24.52
CA MET A 100 12.54 -17.95 -24.59
C MET A 100 12.82 -18.83 -25.82
N LEU A 101 11.79 -19.34 -26.51
CA LEU A 101 11.96 -20.06 -27.76
C LEU A 101 12.38 -19.12 -28.92
N ASP A 102 12.05 -17.83 -28.85
CA ASP A 102 12.59 -16.82 -29.75
C ASP A 102 14.06 -16.56 -29.41
N PRO A 103 14.93 -16.26 -30.40
CA PRO A 103 16.36 -16.09 -30.16
C PRO A 103 16.72 -14.76 -29.49
N ASN A 104 17.79 -14.77 -28.68
CA ASN A 104 18.41 -13.61 -28.04
C ASN A 104 17.46 -12.73 -27.18
N LEU A 105 16.43 -13.32 -26.56
CA LEU A 105 15.55 -12.61 -25.63
C LEU A 105 15.98 -12.82 -24.18
N HIS A 106 15.90 -11.77 -23.36
CA HIS A 106 16.38 -11.77 -21.98
C HIS A 106 15.25 -11.37 -21.05
N PHE A 107 14.89 -12.27 -20.13
CA PHE A 107 13.76 -12.12 -19.23
C PHE A 107 14.25 -11.91 -17.79
N GLY A 108 13.77 -10.85 -17.16
CA GLY A 108 13.93 -10.61 -15.72
C GLY A 108 12.70 -11.07 -14.96
N LEU A 109 12.87 -11.96 -13.99
CA LEU A 109 11.81 -12.44 -13.10
C LEU A 109 12.05 -11.87 -11.70
N PHE A 110 11.19 -10.96 -11.25
CA PHE A 110 11.34 -10.23 -10.00
C PHE A 110 10.23 -10.62 -9.04
N ALA A 111 10.56 -10.85 -7.77
CA ALA A 111 9.58 -11.07 -6.71
C ALA A 111 10.04 -10.43 -5.40
N HIS A 112 9.10 -10.21 -4.47
CA HIS A 112 9.40 -9.56 -3.18
C HIS A 112 10.40 -10.35 -2.32
N VAL A 113 10.43 -11.69 -2.45
CA VAL A 113 11.33 -12.61 -1.73
C VAL A 113 11.98 -13.59 -2.72
N GLU A 114 13.17 -14.09 -2.37
CA GLU A 114 13.99 -14.94 -3.24
C GLU A 114 13.31 -16.24 -3.62
N ASP A 115 12.73 -16.90 -2.62
CA ASP A 115 12.07 -18.18 -2.81
C ASP A 115 10.91 -18.07 -3.80
N LYS A 116 10.24 -16.92 -3.86
CA LYS A 116 9.15 -16.66 -4.81
C LYS A 116 9.65 -16.45 -6.23
N SER A 117 10.76 -15.73 -6.43
CA SER A 117 11.33 -15.61 -7.78
C SER A 117 11.94 -16.92 -8.27
N ILE A 118 12.50 -17.74 -7.36
CA ILE A 118 12.95 -19.10 -7.66
C ILE A 118 11.77 -20.03 -7.97
N GLU A 119 10.66 -19.94 -7.24
CA GLU A 119 9.44 -20.71 -7.51
C GLU A 119 8.94 -20.43 -8.95
N LEU A 120 8.91 -19.17 -9.35
CA LEU A 120 8.55 -18.78 -10.72
C LEU A 120 9.56 -19.32 -11.75
N MET A 121 10.86 -19.25 -11.47
CA MET A 121 11.90 -19.83 -12.33
C MET A 121 11.75 -21.34 -12.48
N ASN A 122 11.43 -22.06 -11.41
CA ASN A 122 11.21 -23.52 -11.46
C ASN A 122 10.02 -23.87 -12.38
N LYS A 123 8.96 -23.06 -12.40
CA LYS A 123 7.84 -23.24 -13.33
C LYS A 123 8.27 -23.01 -14.78
N VAL A 124 9.10 -22.00 -15.05
CA VAL A 124 9.70 -21.78 -16.38
C VAL A 124 10.52 -22.99 -16.82
N GLN A 125 11.39 -23.51 -15.92
CA GLN A 125 12.17 -24.72 -16.17
C GLN A 125 11.28 -25.92 -16.50
N TRP A 126 10.21 -26.11 -15.74
CA TRP A 126 9.28 -27.21 -15.95
C TRP A 126 8.63 -27.16 -17.33
N PHE A 127 8.17 -25.98 -17.79
CA PHE A 127 7.61 -25.83 -19.15
C PHE A 127 8.63 -26.11 -20.24
N LEU A 128 9.87 -25.64 -20.07
CA LEU A 128 10.94 -25.90 -21.04
C LEU A 128 11.30 -27.41 -21.08
N MET A 129 11.38 -28.08 -19.93
CA MET A 129 11.72 -29.51 -19.84
C MET A 129 10.64 -30.45 -20.38
N THR A 130 9.38 -30.04 -20.31
CA THR A 130 8.23 -30.84 -20.76
C THR A 130 7.86 -30.60 -22.22
N SER A 131 8.54 -29.67 -22.89
CA SER A 131 8.34 -29.40 -24.30
C SER A 131 9.10 -30.36 -25.21
N ASP A 132 8.61 -30.54 -26.44
CA ASP A 132 9.17 -31.49 -27.41
C ASP A 132 10.45 -30.98 -28.13
N PHE A 133 10.94 -29.80 -27.76
CA PHE A 133 12.08 -29.16 -28.42
C PHE A 133 13.43 -29.78 -28.00
N LYS A 134 14.03 -30.57 -28.91
CA LYS A 134 15.32 -31.25 -28.68
C LYS A 134 16.46 -30.33 -28.25
N PHE A 135 16.51 -29.08 -28.70
CA PHE A 135 17.59 -28.15 -28.37
C PHE A 135 17.59 -27.72 -26.90
N LEU A 136 16.46 -27.85 -26.20
CA LEU A 136 16.34 -27.56 -24.77
C LEU A 136 17.00 -28.63 -23.90
N LYS A 137 17.36 -29.80 -24.45
CA LYS A 137 18.04 -30.88 -23.72
C LYS A 137 19.45 -30.52 -23.26
N HIS A 138 20.07 -29.48 -23.84
CA HIS A 138 21.43 -29.06 -23.52
C HIS A 138 21.53 -27.53 -23.44
N PRO A 139 20.96 -26.89 -22.41
CA PRO A 139 21.09 -25.45 -22.19
C PRO A 139 22.56 -25.07 -21.95
N LYS A 140 22.94 -23.83 -22.28
CA LYS A 140 24.27 -23.28 -21.95
C LYS A 140 24.46 -23.14 -20.43
N LYS A 141 23.39 -22.81 -19.71
CA LYS A 141 23.36 -22.73 -18.24
C LYS A 141 21.98 -23.14 -17.75
N TRP A 142 21.94 -23.92 -16.68
CA TRP A 142 20.69 -24.36 -16.05
C TRP A 142 20.87 -24.35 -14.53
N SER A 143 20.23 -23.41 -13.85
CA SER A 143 20.32 -23.25 -12.40
C SER A 143 19.02 -22.68 -11.85
N LYS A 144 18.78 -22.83 -10.55
CA LYS A 144 17.59 -22.27 -9.88
C LYS A 144 17.39 -20.76 -10.07
N LYS A 145 18.48 -20.02 -10.36
CA LYS A 145 18.42 -18.56 -10.53
C LYS A 145 18.51 -18.09 -11.96
N GLU A 146 18.93 -18.96 -12.87
CA GLU A 146 19.30 -18.53 -14.22
C GLU A 146 19.30 -19.69 -15.22
N ILE A 147 18.70 -19.44 -16.38
CA ILE A 147 18.66 -20.34 -17.53
C ILE A 147 19.26 -19.60 -18.73
N TRP A 148 20.16 -20.24 -19.47
CA TRP A 148 20.64 -19.77 -20.77
C TRP A 148 20.47 -20.86 -21.81
N LEU A 149 19.75 -20.56 -22.88
CA LEU A 149 19.53 -21.47 -24.00
C LEU A 149 20.60 -21.28 -25.08
N LYS A 150 20.73 -22.28 -25.96
CA LYS A 150 21.69 -22.24 -27.08
C LYS A 150 21.38 -21.11 -28.08
N ASN A 151 20.10 -20.74 -28.21
CA ASN A 151 19.60 -19.66 -29.07
C ASN A 151 19.92 -18.25 -28.54
N GLY A 152 20.67 -18.14 -27.43
CA GLY A 152 21.06 -16.87 -26.81
C GLY A 152 20.05 -16.33 -25.81
N SER A 153 18.84 -16.90 -25.75
CA SER A 153 17.81 -16.44 -24.83
C SER A 153 18.08 -16.88 -23.39
N SER A 154 17.68 -16.06 -22.44
CA SER A 154 17.90 -16.31 -21.02
C SER A 154 16.77 -15.80 -20.14
N ALA A 155 16.60 -16.43 -18.99
CA ALA A 155 15.75 -15.93 -17.91
C ALA A 155 16.56 -15.92 -16.61
N LYS A 156 16.41 -14.85 -15.83
CA LYS A 156 17.12 -14.68 -14.55
C LYS A 156 16.16 -14.25 -13.45
N SER A 157 16.20 -14.95 -12.32
CA SER A 157 15.41 -14.62 -11.14
C SER A 157 16.17 -13.64 -10.26
N HIS A 158 15.47 -12.62 -9.79
CA HIS A 158 15.98 -11.61 -8.89
C HIS A 158 15.07 -11.44 -7.68
N THR A 159 15.70 -11.24 -6.53
CA THR A 159 15.06 -10.72 -5.32
C THR A 159 14.86 -9.22 -5.42
N ALA A 160 13.87 -8.72 -4.69
CA ALA A 160 13.79 -7.32 -4.34
C ALA A 160 15.08 -6.87 -3.62
N GLY A 161 15.96 -6.13 -4.30
CA GLY A 161 17.19 -5.60 -3.72
C GLY A 161 18.24 -5.13 -4.72
N LYS A 162 19.44 -4.79 -4.22
CA LYS A 162 20.56 -4.27 -5.02
C LYS A 162 21.13 -5.28 -6.02
N SER A 163 20.84 -6.56 -5.87
CA SER A 163 21.29 -7.63 -6.79
C SER A 163 20.74 -7.48 -8.22
N ILE A 164 19.78 -6.58 -8.42
CA ILE A 164 19.20 -6.24 -9.72
C ILE A 164 20.07 -5.25 -10.51
N GLU A 165 20.90 -4.45 -9.82
CA GLU A 165 21.68 -3.37 -10.44
C GLU A 165 22.65 -3.93 -11.49
N GLY A 166 22.72 -3.26 -12.65
CA GLY A 166 23.53 -3.69 -13.81
C GLY A 166 22.85 -4.70 -14.74
N GLY A 167 21.68 -5.23 -14.37
CA GLY A 167 20.87 -6.05 -15.28
C GLY A 167 20.25 -5.24 -16.42
N SER A 168 20.13 -5.85 -17.60
CA SER A 168 19.37 -5.33 -18.73
C SER A 168 18.53 -6.44 -19.33
N PHE A 169 17.22 -6.22 -19.43
CA PHE A 169 16.27 -7.24 -19.87
C PHE A 169 15.38 -6.69 -20.99
N HIS A 170 15.08 -7.56 -21.95
CA HIS A 170 14.10 -7.28 -23.00
C HIS A 170 12.68 -7.32 -22.42
N TYR A 171 12.42 -8.29 -21.54
CA TYR A 171 11.10 -8.52 -20.95
C TYR A 171 11.17 -8.68 -19.43
N GLY A 172 10.10 -8.29 -18.73
CA GLY A 172 10.05 -8.32 -17.28
C GLY A 172 8.75 -8.85 -16.70
N ILE A 173 8.85 -9.73 -15.70
CA ILE A 173 7.74 -10.10 -14.82
C ILE A 173 8.06 -9.63 -13.41
N ILE A 174 7.21 -8.78 -12.86
CA ILE A 174 7.28 -8.31 -11.47
C ILE A 174 6.13 -8.96 -10.72
N ASP A 175 6.41 -10.11 -10.10
CA ASP A 175 5.44 -10.93 -9.37
C ASP A 175 5.25 -10.43 -7.94
N GLU A 176 4.02 -10.58 -7.43
CA GLU A 176 3.58 -10.03 -6.14
C GLU A 176 3.89 -8.53 -5.99
N ALA A 177 3.67 -7.74 -7.05
CA ALA A 177 4.03 -6.32 -7.10
C ALA A 177 3.35 -5.48 -5.99
N GLY A 178 2.14 -5.85 -5.57
CA GLY A 178 1.45 -5.18 -4.44
C GLY A 178 2.14 -5.36 -3.09
N ASN A 179 3.02 -6.35 -2.95
CA ASN A 179 3.76 -6.64 -1.71
C ASN A 179 5.22 -6.18 -1.75
N MET A 180 5.67 -5.56 -2.84
CA MET A 180 7.06 -5.15 -3.01
C MET A 180 7.24 -3.67 -2.62
N GLU A 181 8.38 -3.34 -2.00
CA GLU A 181 8.71 -1.96 -1.65
C GLU A 181 8.80 -1.07 -2.91
N ASP A 182 8.15 0.08 -2.88
CA ASP A 182 8.12 1.06 -3.98
C ASP A 182 9.51 1.40 -4.52
N ARG A 183 10.45 1.61 -3.61
CA ARG A 183 11.84 1.93 -3.94
C ARG A 183 12.47 0.83 -4.78
N VAL A 184 12.21 -0.43 -4.45
CA VAL A 184 12.75 -1.57 -5.22
C VAL A 184 12.21 -1.54 -6.65
N ILE A 185 10.90 -1.33 -6.81
CA ILE A 185 10.30 -1.27 -8.14
C ILE A 185 10.87 -0.10 -8.93
N GLN A 186 10.83 1.12 -8.37
CA GLN A 186 11.17 2.34 -9.10
C GLN A 186 12.67 2.55 -9.34
N VAL A 187 13.50 2.19 -8.35
CA VAL A 187 14.94 2.51 -8.36
C VAL A 187 15.78 1.34 -8.85
N HIS A 188 15.34 0.10 -8.62
CA HIS A 188 16.14 -1.08 -8.98
C HIS A 188 15.56 -1.83 -10.18
N ILE A 189 14.27 -2.16 -10.20
CA ILE A 189 13.67 -3.01 -11.25
C ILE A 189 13.40 -2.23 -12.54
N LEU A 190 12.54 -1.21 -12.50
CA LEU A 190 12.12 -0.50 -13.70
C LEU A 190 13.28 0.09 -14.52
N PRO A 191 14.37 0.56 -13.92
CA PRO A 191 15.54 1.04 -14.67
C PRO A 191 16.21 -0.04 -15.54
N THR A 192 16.11 -1.34 -15.21
CA THR A 192 16.69 -2.43 -16.02
C THR A 192 16.07 -2.57 -17.41
N PHE A 193 14.88 -1.98 -17.61
CA PHE A 193 14.20 -1.98 -18.91
C PHE A 193 14.48 -0.72 -19.73
N ARG A 194 15.33 0.21 -19.28
CA ARG A 194 15.57 1.47 -20.01
C ARG A 194 16.36 1.28 -21.30
N ALA A 195 17.41 0.45 -21.28
CA ALA A 195 18.34 0.30 -22.40
C ALA A 195 17.79 -0.58 -23.53
N ILE A 196 17.37 -1.81 -23.20
CA ILE A 196 16.90 -2.80 -24.19
C ILE A 196 15.46 -3.29 -23.94
N GLY A 197 14.80 -2.73 -22.93
CA GLY A 197 13.50 -3.22 -22.48
C GLY A 197 12.38 -2.89 -23.46
N ILE A 198 11.69 -3.95 -23.88
CA ILE A 198 10.54 -3.94 -24.76
C ILE A 198 9.28 -3.80 -23.91
N HIS A 199 8.93 -4.82 -23.10
CA HIS A 199 7.71 -4.81 -22.28
C HIS A 199 7.94 -5.41 -20.88
N TRP A 200 7.19 -4.95 -19.89
CA TRP A 200 7.12 -5.58 -18.57
C TRP A 200 5.69 -5.68 -18.07
N VAL A 201 5.44 -6.63 -17.18
CA VAL A 201 4.16 -6.78 -16.51
C VAL A 201 4.38 -6.82 -15.00
N MET A 202 3.62 -5.99 -14.27
CA MET A 202 3.45 -6.12 -12.83
C MET A 202 2.20 -6.94 -12.56
N VAL A 203 2.35 -8.04 -11.84
CA VAL A 203 1.25 -8.91 -11.45
C VAL A 203 1.21 -9.02 -9.94
N GLY A 204 0.02 -8.99 -9.35
CA GLY A 204 -0.09 -9.17 -7.92
C GLY A 204 -1.50 -8.96 -7.39
N THR A 205 -1.66 -9.40 -6.14
CA THR A 205 -2.82 -9.04 -5.33
C THR A 205 -2.61 -7.60 -4.86
N PRO A 206 -3.57 -6.68 -5.08
CA PRO A 206 -3.49 -5.34 -4.50
C PRO A 206 -3.29 -5.38 -2.99
N ARG A 207 -2.63 -4.35 -2.44
CA ARG A 207 -2.47 -4.14 -1.00
C ARG A 207 -2.92 -2.73 -0.62
N GLY A 208 -4.23 -2.53 -0.81
CA GLY A 208 -4.89 -1.24 -0.66
C GLY A 208 -4.45 -0.17 -1.67
N ARG A 209 -5.00 1.03 -1.55
CA ARG A 209 -4.75 2.17 -2.46
C ARG A 209 -3.43 2.89 -2.21
N ARG A 210 -2.31 2.16 -2.26
CA ARG A 210 -0.97 2.71 -1.99
C ARG A 210 0.13 2.08 -2.82
N GLY A 211 1.26 2.76 -2.83
CA GLY A 211 2.48 2.32 -3.46
C GLY A 211 2.46 2.40 -4.99
N VAL A 212 3.52 1.91 -5.60
CA VAL A 212 3.77 2.00 -7.06
C VAL A 212 2.70 1.23 -7.83
N PHE A 213 2.28 0.08 -7.32
CA PHE A 213 1.29 -0.76 -7.98
C PHE A 213 -0.08 -0.05 -8.08
N TRP A 214 -0.54 0.56 -6.98
CA TRP A 214 -1.73 1.42 -7.01
C TRP A 214 -1.51 2.67 -7.85
N HIS A 215 -0.36 3.34 -7.73
CA HIS A 215 -0.10 4.58 -8.48
C HIS A 215 -0.25 4.38 -10.00
N PHE A 216 0.25 3.25 -10.52
CA PHE A 216 0.08 2.94 -11.94
C PHE A 216 -1.38 2.60 -12.28
N HIS A 217 -2.08 1.90 -11.39
CA HIS A 217 -3.51 1.60 -11.56
C HIS A 217 -4.36 2.89 -11.58
N GLU A 218 -4.18 3.77 -10.61
CA GLU A 218 -4.90 5.03 -10.48
C GLU A 218 -4.64 5.96 -11.67
N LYS A 219 -3.39 6.07 -12.11
CA LYS A 219 -3.02 6.91 -13.26
C LYS A 219 -3.76 6.50 -14.54
N ASN A 220 -3.93 5.20 -14.75
CA ASN A 220 -4.74 4.69 -15.84
C ASN A 220 -6.23 5.02 -15.67
N ALA A 221 -6.79 4.81 -14.49
CA ALA A 221 -8.18 5.14 -14.20
C ALA A 221 -8.47 6.63 -14.44
N ARG A 222 -7.57 7.53 -14.01
CA ARG A 222 -7.65 8.97 -14.28
C ARG A 222 -7.59 9.29 -15.78
N ASN A 223 -6.67 8.65 -16.52
CA ASN A 223 -6.57 8.83 -17.97
C ASN A 223 -7.88 8.45 -18.68
N LEU A 224 -8.42 7.27 -18.37
CA LEU A 224 -9.68 6.79 -18.95
C LEU A 224 -10.85 7.72 -18.60
N ALA A 225 -10.90 8.23 -17.36
CA ALA A 225 -11.92 9.20 -16.94
C ALA A 225 -11.85 10.52 -17.72
N MET A 226 -10.66 10.90 -18.20
CA MET A 226 -10.45 12.08 -19.05
C MET A 226 -10.62 11.77 -20.55
N GLY A 227 -11.01 10.55 -20.93
CA GLY A 227 -11.07 10.12 -22.34
C GLY A 227 -9.70 9.99 -23.01
N LEU A 228 -8.62 9.93 -22.23
CA LEU A 228 -7.26 9.72 -22.72
C LEU A 228 -6.94 8.23 -22.79
N PRO A 229 -6.07 7.79 -23.72
CA PRO A 229 -5.63 6.41 -23.77
C PRO A 229 -4.90 6.03 -22.46
N PRO A 230 -5.02 4.77 -22.01
CA PRO A 230 -4.32 4.31 -20.82
C PRO A 230 -2.80 4.36 -21.05
N ARG A 231 -2.04 4.66 -20.00
CA ARG A 231 -0.56 4.67 -20.07
C ARG A 231 0.04 3.28 -19.92
N TYR A 232 -0.70 2.37 -19.30
CA TYR A 232 -0.34 0.97 -19.09
C TYR A 232 -1.54 0.09 -19.44
N GLN A 233 -1.33 -1.11 -19.95
CA GLN A 233 -2.44 -2.06 -20.08
C GLN A 233 -2.93 -2.46 -18.67
N GLN A 234 -4.25 -2.63 -18.51
CA GLN A 234 -4.84 -3.17 -17.29
C GLN A 234 -5.52 -4.48 -17.59
N ILE A 235 -5.07 -5.52 -16.90
CA ILE A 235 -5.65 -6.85 -16.95
C ILE A 235 -6.23 -7.12 -15.56
N TYR A 236 -7.51 -7.42 -15.52
CA TYR A 236 -8.16 -7.92 -14.33
C TYR A 236 -8.36 -9.41 -14.50
N MET A 237 -7.76 -10.21 -13.61
CA MET A 237 -7.92 -11.67 -13.63
C MET A 237 -9.14 -12.01 -12.79
N ASP A 238 -10.21 -12.41 -13.48
CA ASP A 238 -11.51 -12.69 -12.90
C ASP A 238 -11.74 -14.22 -12.89
N PRO A 239 -11.87 -14.84 -11.70
CA PRO A 239 -11.98 -16.29 -11.58
C PRO A 239 -13.26 -16.85 -12.20
N ILE A 240 -14.35 -16.06 -12.26
CA ILE A 240 -15.61 -16.47 -12.90
C ILE A 240 -15.43 -16.45 -14.41
N LYS A 241 -14.90 -15.35 -14.96
CA LYS A 241 -14.69 -15.22 -16.41
C LYS A 241 -13.66 -16.19 -16.93
N ASP A 242 -12.69 -16.55 -16.08
CA ASP A 242 -11.71 -17.59 -16.38
C ASP A 242 -12.29 -19.01 -16.24
N GLY A 243 -13.52 -19.19 -15.75
CA GLY A 243 -14.13 -20.51 -15.54
C GLY A 243 -13.45 -21.33 -14.44
N ARG A 244 -12.76 -20.66 -13.51
CA ARG A 244 -12.02 -21.28 -12.41
C ARG A 244 -12.83 -21.44 -11.14
N ALA A 245 -13.84 -20.61 -10.98
CA ALA A 245 -14.74 -20.64 -9.86
C ALA A 245 -16.16 -20.34 -10.35
N THR A 246 -17.16 -20.92 -9.68
CA THR A 246 -18.55 -20.51 -9.83
C THR A 246 -18.80 -19.29 -8.95
N ALA A 247 -19.84 -18.51 -9.27
CA ALA A 247 -20.26 -17.40 -8.41
C ALA A 247 -20.56 -17.88 -6.98
N GLU A 248 -21.19 -19.05 -6.84
CA GLU A 248 -21.48 -19.70 -5.55
C GLU A 248 -20.20 -20.02 -4.77
N SER A 249 -19.19 -20.66 -5.40
CA SER A 249 -17.93 -20.98 -4.72
C SER A 249 -17.14 -19.73 -4.28
N LEU A 250 -17.24 -18.62 -5.03
CA LEU A 250 -16.61 -17.37 -4.64
C LEU A 250 -17.38 -16.66 -3.53
N GLU A 251 -18.70 -16.81 -3.48
CA GLU A 251 -19.51 -16.28 -2.38
C GLU A 251 -19.20 -17.01 -1.07
N GLU A 252 -19.07 -18.34 -1.12
CA GLU A 252 -18.62 -19.16 0.01
C GLU A 252 -17.21 -18.74 0.47
N GLU A 253 -16.24 -18.64 -0.44
CA GLU A 253 -14.89 -18.20 -0.12
C GLU A 253 -14.88 -16.75 0.40
N SER A 254 -15.70 -15.87 -0.18
CA SER A 254 -15.85 -14.49 0.29
C SER A 254 -16.38 -14.41 1.71
N PHE A 255 -17.28 -15.33 2.10
CA PHE A 255 -17.79 -15.41 3.45
C PHE A 255 -16.67 -15.78 4.44
N GLU A 256 -15.77 -16.69 4.07
CA GLU A 256 -14.62 -17.06 4.90
C GLU A 256 -13.63 -15.89 5.11
N TYR A 257 -13.36 -15.12 4.05
CA TYR A 257 -12.45 -13.97 4.14
C TYR A 257 -13.11 -12.70 4.72
N GLY A 258 -14.43 -12.66 4.84
CA GLY A 258 -15.18 -11.52 5.36
C GLY A 258 -14.86 -10.23 4.60
N GLU A 259 -14.49 -9.17 5.34
CA GLU A 259 -14.15 -7.87 4.74
C GLU A 259 -12.94 -7.92 3.79
N TRP A 260 -12.05 -8.91 3.94
CA TRP A 260 -10.85 -9.07 3.11
C TRP A 260 -11.13 -9.75 1.76
N ALA A 261 -12.32 -10.32 1.58
CA ALA A 261 -12.69 -11.01 0.34
C ALA A 261 -12.50 -10.12 -0.89
N ARG A 262 -12.82 -8.83 -0.79
CA ARG A 262 -12.63 -7.84 -1.85
C ARG A 262 -11.19 -7.79 -2.37
N GLN A 263 -10.20 -7.95 -1.51
CA GLN A 263 -8.79 -7.96 -1.90
C GLN A 263 -8.32 -9.37 -2.24
N GLU A 264 -8.60 -10.33 -1.37
CA GLU A 264 -8.06 -11.67 -1.44
C GLU A 264 -8.74 -12.53 -2.51
N VAL A 265 -10.04 -12.36 -2.74
CA VAL A 265 -10.81 -13.11 -3.73
C VAL A 265 -10.92 -12.32 -5.04
N TYR A 266 -11.34 -11.05 -4.95
CA TYR A 266 -11.60 -10.22 -6.13
C TYR A 266 -10.39 -9.41 -6.60
N GLY A 267 -9.33 -9.28 -5.81
CA GLY A 267 -8.16 -8.49 -6.23
C GLY A 267 -8.49 -7.00 -6.43
N GLU A 268 -9.37 -6.44 -5.59
CA GLU A 268 -9.72 -5.02 -5.59
C GLU A 268 -8.74 -4.17 -4.76
N PHE A 269 -8.54 -2.92 -5.19
CA PHE A 269 -7.85 -1.90 -4.39
C PHE A 269 -8.79 -1.28 -3.35
N ILE A 270 -8.75 -1.77 -2.12
CA ILE A 270 -9.60 -1.28 -1.02
C ILE A 270 -8.91 -0.09 -0.33
N SER A 271 -9.63 1.03 -0.17
CA SER A 271 -9.09 2.25 0.48
C SER A 271 -9.02 2.15 2.00
N ALA A 272 -9.89 1.36 2.63
CA ALA A 272 -10.24 1.51 4.05
C ALA A 272 -9.56 0.52 5.01
N GLN A 273 -8.90 -0.55 4.52
CA GLN A 273 -8.44 -1.65 5.38
C GLN A 273 -6.93 -1.66 5.68
N ASP A 274 -6.14 -0.89 4.92
CA ASP A 274 -4.68 -0.80 5.07
C ASP A 274 -4.19 0.55 5.62
N ILE A 275 -5.10 1.53 5.69
CA ILE A 275 -4.80 2.91 6.01
C ILE A 275 -5.60 3.27 7.26
N TYR A 276 -4.89 3.45 8.38
CA TYR A 276 -5.57 3.78 9.64
C TYR A 276 -6.15 5.21 9.64
N PHE A 277 -5.52 6.13 8.88
CA PHE A 277 -5.96 7.51 8.66
C PHE A 277 -6.09 7.82 7.17
N LEU A 278 -7.30 8.01 6.66
CA LEU A 278 -7.51 8.33 5.24
C LEU A 278 -6.81 9.64 4.86
N GLU A 279 -6.19 9.69 3.67
CA GLU A 279 -5.50 10.89 3.20
C GLU A 279 -6.45 12.08 3.10
N GLU A 280 -7.71 11.85 2.71
CA GLU A 280 -8.74 12.88 2.66
C GLU A 280 -9.05 13.48 4.04
N TRP A 281 -9.01 12.68 5.10
CA TRP A 281 -9.17 13.18 6.48
C TRP A 281 -7.98 14.04 6.90
N ILE A 282 -6.77 13.61 6.53
CA ILE A 282 -5.54 14.34 6.85
C ILE A 282 -5.50 15.68 6.10
N GLU A 283 -5.80 15.68 4.81
CA GLU A 283 -5.85 16.88 3.98
C GLU A 283 -6.95 17.85 4.42
N TYR A 284 -8.09 17.32 4.86
CA TYR A 284 -9.14 18.13 5.48
C TYR A 284 -8.66 18.77 6.80
N ALA A 285 -8.01 17.99 7.67
CA ALA A 285 -7.46 18.50 8.92
C ALA A 285 -6.38 19.58 8.67
N MET A 286 -5.60 19.46 7.60
CA MET A 286 -4.61 20.46 7.17
C MET A 286 -5.24 21.67 6.46
N GLY A 287 -6.57 21.71 6.26
CA GLY A 287 -7.24 22.81 5.56
C GLY A 287 -6.99 22.85 4.05
N ASN A 288 -6.47 21.77 3.46
CA ASN A 288 -6.21 21.66 2.02
C ASN A 288 -7.45 21.20 1.23
N LEU A 289 -8.46 20.64 1.93
CA LEU A 289 -9.75 20.25 1.36
C LEU A 289 -10.89 20.98 2.06
N THR A 290 -11.92 21.33 1.29
CA THR A 290 -13.18 21.89 1.79
C THR A 290 -14.23 20.79 1.85
N ARG A 291 -14.96 20.64 2.95
CA ARG A 291 -16.16 19.80 3.01
C ARG A 291 -17.35 20.67 2.63
N ASP A 292 -18.13 20.26 1.63
CA ASP A 292 -19.35 20.94 1.19
C ASP A 292 -19.20 22.42 0.80
N GLY A 293 -18.03 22.82 0.28
CA GLY A 293 -17.77 24.20 -0.16
C GLY A 293 -17.46 25.19 0.96
N VAL A 294 -17.38 24.74 2.21
CA VAL A 294 -16.88 25.55 3.34
C VAL A 294 -15.43 25.17 3.60
N ALA A 295 -14.50 26.04 3.20
CA ALA A 295 -13.13 25.89 3.65
C ALA A 295 -13.11 26.01 5.18
N HIS A 296 -12.48 25.05 5.86
CA HIS A 296 -11.94 25.37 7.17
C HIS A 296 -11.00 26.54 6.93
N LYS A 297 -11.39 27.72 7.42
CA LYS A 297 -10.47 28.84 7.53
C LYS A 297 -9.38 28.33 8.47
N GLY A 298 -8.30 27.78 7.89
CA GLY A 298 -7.08 27.53 8.62
C GLY A 298 -6.79 28.80 9.40
N LEU A 299 -6.44 28.66 10.68
CA LEU A 299 -6.18 29.81 11.54
C LEU A 299 -5.35 30.82 10.72
N PRO A 300 -5.82 32.07 10.55
CA PRO A 300 -5.01 33.07 9.89
C PRO A 300 -3.76 33.23 10.76
N TYR A 301 -2.67 32.57 10.37
CA TYR A 301 -1.35 32.69 10.99
C TYR A 301 -0.72 34.06 10.65
N SER A 302 -1.54 35.10 10.63
CA SER A 302 -1.14 36.48 10.40
C SER A 302 -1.21 37.25 11.73
N ASN A 303 -0.04 37.38 12.36
CA ASN A 303 0.40 38.54 13.14
C ASN A 303 -0.10 38.81 14.58
N THR A 304 -0.82 37.92 15.27
CA THR A 304 -1.14 38.16 16.70
C THR A 304 -0.81 37.00 17.64
N TRP A 305 0.41 36.47 17.55
CA TRP A 305 0.96 35.49 18.50
C TRP A 305 0.96 35.97 19.96
N ASN A 306 1.19 37.26 20.18
CA ASN A 306 1.16 37.85 21.51
C ASN A 306 -0.25 37.87 22.13
N ASN A 307 -1.32 37.84 21.33
CA ASN A 307 -2.70 37.82 21.82
C ASN A 307 -3.19 36.40 22.14
N VAL A 308 -2.76 35.40 21.35
CA VAL A 308 -3.11 33.98 21.57
C VAL A 308 -2.58 33.48 22.92
N LYS A 309 -1.38 33.93 23.33
CA LYS A 309 -0.74 33.51 24.60
C LYS A 309 -1.51 33.89 25.86
N GLU A 310 -2.36 34.91 25.82
CA GLU A 310 -3.20 35.30 26.96
C GLU A 310 -4.58 34.64 26.92
N GLN A 311 -5.14 34.47 25.72
CA GLN A 311 -6.50 33.96 25.52
C GLN A 311 -6.66 32.48 25.90
N TYR A 312 -5.62 31.65 25.73
CA TYR A 312 -5.73 30.19 25.93
C TYR A 312 -4.88 29.65 27.10
N ARG A 313 -4.48 30.50 28.06
CA ARG A 313 -3.72 30.05 29.24
C ARG A 313 -4.48 28.94 29.99
N GLY A 314 -3.80 27.81 30.25
CA GLY A 314 -4.40 26.67 30.95
C GLY A 314 -5.35 25.81 30.10
N LEU A 315 -5.36 25.99 28.77
CA LEU A 315 -6.14 25.17 27.83
C LEU A 315 -5.27 24.23 26.97
N TYR A 316 -3.93 24.39 27.04
CA TYR A 316 -2.99 23.56 26.29
C TYR A 316 -2.72 22.22 26.97
N ASN A 317 -2.50 21.19 26.17
CA ASN A 317 -1.93 19.92 26.57
C ASN A 317 -0.64 19.68 25.80
N ILE A 318 0.33 19.04 26.45
CA ILE A 318 1.58 18.62 25.81
C ILE A 318 1.62 17.09 25.80
N GLY A 319 1.73 16.50 24.62
CA GLY A 319 2.07 15.10 24.43
C GLY A 319 3.56 14.95 24.17
N ILE A 320 4.19 13.98 24.83
CA ILE A 320 5.64 13.75 24.70
C ILE A 320 5.88 12.26 24.41
N ASP A 321 6.47 11.96 23.26
CA ASP A 321 7.02 10.63 22.99
C ASP A 321 8.54 10.67 23.20
N PHE A 322 9.06 9.79 24.06
CA PHE A 322 10.49 9.74 24.41
C PHE A 322 11.18 8.62 23.62
N GLY A 323 11.93 9.00 22.58
CA GLY A 323 12.68 8.05 21.76
C GLY A 323 13.88 7.45 22.51
N ILE A 324 14.12 6.15 22.33
CA ILE A 324 15.37 5.47 22.72
C ILE A 324 16.18 5.16 21.46
N SER A 325 17.51 5.35 21.51
CA SER A 325 18.50 4.86 20.53
C SER A 325 18.00 4.77 19.07
N ARG A 326 18.11 5.87 18.33
CA ARG A 326 17.71 6.08 16.91
C ARG A 326 16.24 6.45 16.68
N SER A 327 15.36 6.33 17.67
CA SER A 327 14.02 6.93 17.65
C SER A 327 14.05 8.43 17.92
N LEU A 328 12.99 9.14 17.53
CA LEU A 328 12.87 10.58 17.79
C LEU A 328 12.20 10.81 19.14
N THR A 329 12.62 11.84 19.86
CA THR A 329 11.78 12.40 20.94
C THR A 329 10.89 13.46 20.32
N VAL A 330 9.57 13.32 20.45
CA VAL A 330 8.61 14.22 19.81
C VAL A 330 7.74 14.93 20.83
N PHE A 331 7.61 16.25 20.64
CA PHE A 331 6.74 17.12 21.40
C PHE A 331 5.58 17.55 20.53
N ALA A 332 4.36 17.42 21.04
CA ALA A 332 3.15 17.97 20.42
C ALA A 332 2.40 18.83 21.43
N VAL A 333 2.00 20.04 21.03
CA VAL A 333 1.18 20.94 21.85
C VAL A 333 -0.14 21.15 21.15
N ALA A 334 -1.23 20.88 21.86
CA ALA A 334 -2.57 21.04 21.34
C ALA A 334 -3.48 21.78 22.31
N HIS A 335 -4.42 22.57 21.79
CA HIS A 335 -5.52 23.13 22.56
C HIS A 335 -6.87 22.76 21.94
N LYS A 336 -7.94 23.02 22.68
CA LYS A 336 -9.32 22.85 22.21
C LYS A 336 -10.06 24.19 22.26
N GLU A 337 -10.70 24.56 21.15
CA GLU A 337 -11.61 25.70 21.04
C GLU A 337 -12.95 25.21 20.50
N GLY A 338 -14.02 25.38 21.30
CA GLY A 338 -15.32 24.79 20.99
C GLY A 338 -15.21 23.26 20.88
N ASN A 339 -15.52 22.72 19.69
CA ASN A 339 -15.41 21.28 19.40
C ASN A 339 -14.12 20.90 18.64
N LEU A 340 -13.34 21.89 18.20
CA LEU A 340 -12.14 21.67 17.40
C LEU A 340 -10.91 21.56 18.29
N VAL A 341 -10.04 20.62 17.94
CA VAL A 341 -8.73 20.41 18.56
C VAL A 341 -7.67 20.89 17.59
N TYR A 342 -6.83 21.82 18.02
CA TYR A 342 -5.78 22.42 17.20
C TYR A 342 -4.42 21.88 17.63
N LEU A 343 -3.60 21.47 16.67
CA LEU A 343 -2.18 21.23 16.87
C LEU A 343 -1.42 22.54 16.66
N ASP A 344 -0.92 23.17 17.73
CA ASP A 344 -0.23 24.46 17.66
C ASP A 344 1.28 24.35 17.56
N TYR A 345 1.85 23.21 17.96
CA TYR A 345 3.30 22.99 17.94
C TYR A 345 3.60 21.51 17.78
N MET A 346 4.56 21.18 16.91
CA MET A 346 5.19 19.87 16.91
C MET A 346 6.68 19.98 16.59
N LYS A 347 7.51 19.29 17.37
CA LYS A 347 8.95 19.24 17.15
C LYS A 347 9.52 17.88 17.50
N ALA A 348 10.31 17.33 16.57
CA ALA A 348 11.06 16.10 16.76
C ALA A 348 12.54 16.40 17.01
N PHE A 349 13.12 15.70 17.97
CA PHE A 349 14.53 15.76 18.33
C PHE A 349 15.17 14.43 17.96
N LYS A 350 16.24 14.50 17.17
CA LYS A 350 17.09 13.36 16.85
C LYS A 350 18.30 13.46 17.76
N ASP A 351 18.59 12.38 18.49
CA ASP A 351 19.90 12.15 19.10
C ASP A 351 20.17 12.88 20.43
N GLU A 352 19.39 12.54 21.46
CA GLU A 352 19.86 12.73 22.83
C GLU A 352 19.97 11.35 23.50
N LYS A 353 21.19 10.89 23.75
CA LYS A 353 21.45 9.63 24.48
C LYS A 353 20.91 9.68 25.93
N LYS A 354 20.27 10.77 26.34
CA LYS A 354 19.76 11.05 27.68
C LYS A 354 18.54 11.96 27.57
N HIS A 355 17.50 11.71 28.37
CA HIS A 355 16.29 12.53 28.44
C HIS A 355 16.52 13.91 29.08
N LEU A 356 17.67 14.12 29.73
CA LEU A 356 17.94 15.31 30.56
C LEU A 356 17.85 16.66 29.82
N PRO A 357 18.45 16.87 28.63
CA PRO A 357 18.35 18.17 27.97
C PRO A 357 16.92 18.48 27.52
N VAL A 358 16.18 17.47 27.06
CA VAL A 358 14.73 17.58 26.82
C VAL A 358 13.98 18.04 28.08
N LEU A 359 14.28 17.46 29.24
CA LEU A 359 13.64 17.82 30.51
C LEU A 359 14.02 19.23 30.98
N GLU A 360 15.26 19.65 30.78
CA GLU A 360 15.71 21.03 31.05
C GLU A 360 14.94 22.03 30.17
N ARG A 361 14.71 21.73 28.90
CA ARG A 361 13.91 22.58 28.01
C ARG A 361 12.43 22.59 28.38
N LEU A 362 11.89 21.45 28.83
CA LEU A 362 10.53 21.38 29.35
C LEU A 362 10.34 22.34 30.53
N GLU A 363 11.30 22.34 31.48
CA GLU A 363 11.29 23.22 32.66
C GLU A 363 11.54 24.69 32.32
N THR A 364 12.55 24.99 31.51
CA THR A 364 13.04 26.36 31.30
C THR A 364 12.33 27.09 30.17
N GLU A 365 11.84 26.36 29.17
CA GLU A 365 11.23 26.95 27.98
C GLU A 365 9.74 26.62 27.86
N TRP A 366 9.37 25.35 27.82
CA TRP A 366 8.03 24.97 27.32
C TRP A 366 6.91 25.12 28.34
N ILE A 367 7.08 24.67 29.59
CA ILE A 367 6.04 24.87 30.60
C ILE A 367 5.82 26.37 30.89
N PRO A 368 6.88 27.20 31.09
CA PRO A 368 6.70 28.65 31.25
C PRO A 368 6.02 29.30 30.05
N PHE A 369 6.31 28.81 28.85
CA PHE A 369 5.81 29.38 27.61
C PHE A 369 4.34 29.00 27.34
N TRP A 370 4.03 27.71 27.31
CA TRP A 370 2.71 27.17 26.95
C TRP A 370 1.72 27.16 28.11
N LYS A 371 2.21 27.14 29.36
CA LYS A 371 1.39 27.00 30.58
C LYS A 371 0.33 25.89 30.43
N PRO A 372 0.75 24.66 30.12
CA PRO A 372 -0.17 23.58 29.82
C PRO A 372 -0.96 23.17 31.06
N ARG A 373 -2.18 22.71 30.86
CA ARG A 373 -2.97 22.03 31.88
C ARG A 373 -2.47 20.62 32.11
N TYR A 374 -2.19 19.89 31.03
CA TYR A 374 -1.72 18.51 31.09
C TYR A 374 -0.40 18.32 30.35
N ILE A 375 0.51 17.58 30.96
CA ILE A 375 1.66 16.95 30.29
C ILE A 375 1.42 15.44 30.28
N VAL A 376 1.44 14.86 29.09
CA VAL A 376 1.06 13.47 28.81
C VAL A 376 2.25 12.76 28.16
N PRO A 377 3.14 12.15 28.96
CA PRO A 377 4.30 11.46 28.42
C PRO A 377 3.99 10.02 27.98
N ASP A 378 4.77 9.49 27.02
CA ASP A 378 4.96 8.06 26.85
C ASP A 378 5.89 7.55 27.96
N GLY A 379 5.33 6.83 28.92
CA GLY A 379 6.05 6.25 30.05
C GLY A 379 6.80 4.96 29.73
N SER A 380 6.77 4.46 28.48
CA SER A 380 7.40 3.18 28.10
C SER A 380 8.93 3.21 28.23
N THR A 381 9.52 4.38 28.05
CA THR A 381 10.96 4.58 27.89
C THR A 381 11.58 5.51 28.94
N ILE A 382 10.76 6.01 29.87
CA ILE A 382 11.15 6.95 30.93
C ILE A 382 11.54 6.15 32.17
N GLY A 383 12.75 6.40 32.69
CA GLY A 383 13.17 5.82 33.96
C GLY A 383 12.52 6.52 35.16
N VAL A 384 12.48 5.86 36.31
CA VAL A 384 11.89 6.39 37.57
C VAL A 384 12.42 7.79 37.91
N THR A 385 13.73 8.02 37.75
CA THR A 385 14.37 9.32 38.00
C THR A 385 13.83 10.45 37.11
N ASP A 386 13.57 10.15 35.84
CA ASP A 386 13.03 11.11 34.88
C ASP A 386 11.54 11.36 35.17
N CYS A 387 10.79 10.34 35.59
CA CYS A 387 9.42 10.47 36.07
C CYS A 387 9.32 11.45 37.25
N GLU A 388 10.18 11.28 38.26
CA GLU A 388 10.24 12.16 39.43
C GLU A 388 10.60 13.60 39.04
N LEU A 389 11.53 13.77 38.10
CA LEU A 389 11.92 15.08 37.60
C LEU A 389 10.74 15.77 36.90
N ILE A 390 10.02 15.06 36.01
CA ILE A 390 8.83 15.61 35.34
C ILE A 390 7.75 16.00 36.37
N LYS A 391 7.45 15.11 37.35
CA LYS A 391 6.49 15.40 38.43
C LYS A 391 6.90 16.66 39.20
N ARG A 392 8.15 16.73 39.64
CA ARG A 392 8.71 17.87 40.38
C ARG A 392 8.64 19.16 39.57
N THR A 393 9.02 19.12 38.30
CA THR A 393 8.97 20.27 37.40
C THR A 393 7.53 20.75 37.25
N CYS A 394 6.57 19.87 36.99
CA CYS A 394 5.15 20.26 36.88
C CYS A 394 4.62 20.87 38.19
N MET A 395 5.01 20.33 39.35
CA MET A 395 4.62 20.89 40.67
C MET A 395 5.14 22.31 40.91
N LYS A 396 6.29 22.70 40.31
CA LYS A 396 6.79 24.09 40.38
C LYS A 396 5.88 25.07 39.65
N PHE A 397 5.12 24.61 38.66
CA PHE A 397 4.25 25.44 37.83
C PHE A 397 2.77 25.19 38.17
N SER A 398 2.22 26.01 39.06
CA SER A 398 0.82 25.91 39.52
C SER A 398 -0.16 25.72 38.35
N GLY A 399 -1.00 24.69 38.43
CA GLY A 399 -2.03 24.39 37.42
C GLY A 399 -1.60 23.45 36.28
N THR A 400 -0.34 23.01 36.26
CA THR A 400 0.15 21.97 35.34
C THR A 400 0.09 20.60 36.01
N PHE A 401 -0.59 19.65 35.38
CA PHE A 401 -0.73 18.28 35.87
C PHE A 401 0.01 17.31 34.94
N VAL A 402 0.69 16.32 35.53
CA VAL A 402 1.14 15.16 34.77
C VAL A 402 -0.04 14.19 34.66
N TYR A 403 -0.36 13.76 33.45
CA TYR A 403 -1.42 12.79 33.23
C TYR A 403 -0.93 11.41 33.66
N ASP A 404 -1.54 10.87 34.72
CA ASP A 404 -1.21 9.56 35.27
C ASP A 404 -2.40 8.61 35.03
N ASN A 405 -2.18 7.58 34.23
CA ASN A 405 -3.19 6.57 33.92
C ASN A 405 -3.02 5.30 34.76
N TYR A 406 -2.01 5.24 35.63
CA TYR A 406 -1.76 4.11 36.52
C TYR A 406 -1.79 4.59 37.98
N PRO A 407 -2.99 4.81 38.57
CA PRO A 407 -3.13 5.32 39.93
C PRO A 407 -2.53 4.44 41.03
N ASN A 408 -2.03 3.24 40.68
CA ASN A 408 -1.50 2.24 41.62
C ASN A 408 0.00 1.93 41.44
N ASP A 409 0.70 2.59 40.51
CA ASP A 409 2.16 2.41 40.32
C ASP A 409 2.87 3.77 40.28
N ASP A 410 3.23 4.27 41.46
CA ASP A 410 3.90 5.57 41.63
C ASP A 410 5.23 5.70 40.86
N SER A 411 5.80 4.57 40.42
CA SER A 411 7.07 4.50 39.70
C SER A 411 6.96 4.86 38.21
N LYS A 412 5.74 4.98 37.67
CA LYS A 412 5.49 5.31 36.26
C LYS A 412 4.62 6.55 36.13
N ILE A 413 4.76 7.26 35.00
CA ILE A 413 3.87 8.35 34.60
C ILE A 413 3.47 8.18 33.16
N GLY A 414 2.28 8.69 32.80
CA GLY A 414 1.81 8.66 31.43
C GLY A 414 1.32 7.30 30.95
N PHE A 415 1.44 7.07 29.64
CA PHE A 415 0.93 5.87 28.99
C PHE A 415 2.05 4.87 28.72
N ILE A 416 1.77 3.58 28.90
CA ILE A 416 2.72 2.50 28.55
C ILE A 416 2.32 1.92 27.20
N MET A 417 2.98 2.39 26.13
CA MET A 417 2.71 2.03 24.72
C MET A 417 2.99 0.56 24.40
N SER A 418 3.80 -0.13 25.20
CA SER A 418 4.04 -1.57 25.02
C SER A 418 2.80 -2.42 25.31
N ALA A 419 1.77 -1.87 25.96
CA ALA A 419 0.47 -2.50 26.11
C ALA A 419 -0.39 -2.29 24.84
N PRO A 420 -0.72 -3.34 24.06
CA PRO A 420 -1.43 -3.18 22.78
C PRO A 420 -2.74 -2.39 22.89
N LYS A 421 -3.51 -2.63 23.96
CA LYS A 421 -4.79 -1.96 24.22
C LYS A 421 -4.65 -0.44 24.42
N VAL A 422 -3.55 0.01 25.03
CA VAL A 422 -3.29 1.43 25.29
C VAL A 422 -3.07 2.16 23.97
N LYS A 423 -2.18 1.63 23.13
CA LYS A 423 -1.88 2.22 21.82
C LYS A 423 -3.10 2.22 20.91
N GLN A 424 -3.85 1.11 20.88
CA GLN A 424 -5.12 1.02 20.18
C GLN A 424 -6.11 2.08 20.65
N GLU A 425 -6.25 2.32 21.95
CA GLU A 425 -7.16 3.34 22.48
C GLU A 425 -6.75 4.75 22.06
N LEU A 426 -5.45 5.09 22.22
CA LEU A 426 -4.89 6.39 21.84
C LEU A 426 -5.12 6.69 20.36
N PHE A 427 -4.80 5.72 19.50
CA PHE A 427 -4.92 5.87 18.07
C PHE A 427 -6.39 5.88 17.64
N SER A 428 -7.27 5.11 18.28
CA SER A 428 -8.70 5.13 17.98
C SER A 428 -9.33 6.47 18.33
N ASN A 429 -8.91 7.08 19.45
CA ASN A 429 -9.33 8.43 19.82
C ASN A 429 -8.86 9.47 18.80
N LEU A 430 -7.59 9.39 18.38
CA LEU A 430 -7.03 10.27 17.36
C LEU A 430 -7.77 10.11 16.02
N ARG A 431 -8.00 8.86 15.57
CA ARG A 431 -8.73 8.53 14.34
C ARG A 431 -10.13 9.12 14.34
N SER A 432 -10.86 9.01 15.46
CA SER A 432 -12.19 9.60 15.62
C SER A 432 -12.20 11.12 15.40
N LEU A 433 -11.14 11.84 15.82
CA LEU A 433 -11.02 13.26 15.55
C LEU A 433 -10.82 13.57 14.06
N PHE A 434 -9.98 12.79 13.37
CA PHE A 434 -9.77 12.92 11.92
C PHE A 434 -11.04 12.62 11.12
N GLU A 435 -11.67 11.48 11.40
CA GLU A 435 -12.89 11.03 10.71
C GLU A 435 -14.03 12.05 10.85
N ARG A 436 -14.16 12.67 12.02
CA ARG A 436 -15.19 13.68 12.29
C ARG A 436 -14.81 15.08 11.84
N GLY A 437 -13.58 15.29 11.38
CA GLY A 437 -13.08 16.62 11.03
C GLY A 437 -12.99 17.55 12.25
N LEU A 438 -12.70 17.01 13.43
CA LEU A 438 -12.58 17.75 14.70
C LEU A 438 -11.14 18.09 15.08
N ILE A 439 -10.17 17.76 14.23
CA ILE A 439 -8.76 18.11 14.42
C ILE A 439 -8.30 19.05 13.31
N CYS A 440 -7.57 20.08 13.68
CA CYS A 440 -6.97 21.06 12.79
C CYS A 440 -5.45 20.98 12.91
N LEU A 441 -4.79 20.78 11.77
CA LEU A 441 -3.35 20.69 11.62
C LEU A 441 -2.82 21.91 10.86
N PRO A 442 -1.62 22.44 11.19
CA PRO A 442 -0.99 23.50 10.41
C PRO A 442 -0.70 23.05 8.98
N SER A 443 -1.07 23.86 7.99
CA SER A 443 -0.84 23.56 6.56
C SER A 443 0.58 23.84 6.09
N HIS A 444 1.33 24.69 6.81
CA HIS A 444 2.64 25.19 6.41
C HIS A 444 3.64 25.18 7.56
N MET A 445 4.93 25.05 7.21
CA MET A 445 6.07 25.21 8.11
C MET A 445 6.26 26.69 8.50
N GLY A 446 5.32 27.26 9.26
CA GLY A 446 5.55 28.52 9.93
C GLY A 446 6.56 28.32 11.07
N ALA A 447 7.62 29.13 11.11
CA ALA A 447 8.49 29.16 12.28
C ALA A 447 7.70 29.77 13.45
N ILE A 448 7.51 29.02 14.52
CA ILE A 448 6.79 29.50 15.72
C ILE A 448 7.65 30.51 16.50
N ARG A 449 8.97 30.45 16.31
CA ARG A 449 9.93 31.45 16.79
C ARG A 449 10.88 31.83 15.65
N PRO A 450 11.29 33.10 15.54
CA PRO A 450 12.37 33.50 14.63
C PRO A 450 13.61 32.63 14.84
N GLY A 451 14.08 31.98 13.78
CA GLY A 451 15.29 31.15 13.79
C GLY A 451 15.10 29.68 14.17
N GLU A 452 13.89 29.21 14.49
CA GLU A 452 13.62 27.77 14.63
C GLU A 452 13.06 27.19 13.33
N PRO A 453 13.58 26.04 12.84
CA PRO A 453 12.98 25.34 11.70
C PRO A 453 11.52 24.99 12.02
N GLY A 454 10.64 25.21 11.05
CA GLY A 454 9.20 25.06 11.20
C GLY A 454 8.75 23.63 11.47
N PHE A 455 7.46 23.50 11.79
CA PHE A 455 6.78 22.25 12.15
C PHE A 455 7.15 21.05 11.28
N ASP A 456 7.18 19.88 11.90
CA ASP A 456 7.42 18.61 11.24
C ASP A 456 6.19 18.01 10.52
N MET A 457 5.37 18.88 9.92
CA MET A 457 4.05 18.50 9.36
C MET A 457 4.16 17.59 8.15
N TYR A 458 5.19 17.77 7.31
CA TYR A 458 5.42 16.90 6.16
C TYR A 458 5.69 15.47 6.62
N GLU A 459 6.54 15.30 7.63
CA GLU A 459 6.87 13.99 8.17
C GLU A 459 5.68 13.41 8.95
N LEU A 460 4.94 14.21 9.74
CA LEU A 460 3.71 13.75 10.40
C LEU A 460 2.68 13.27 9.38
N LYS A 461 2.43 14.03 8.30
CA LYS A 461 1.53 13.59 7.21
C LYS A 461 2.02 12.27 6.63
N ARG A 462 3.32 12.16 6.34
CA ARG A 462 3.91 10.92 5.82
C ARG A 462 3.72 9.76 6.79
N GLU A 463 3.90 9.95 8.09
CA GLU A 463 3.67 8.91 9.10
C GLU A 463 2.18 8.50 9.14
N LEU A 464 1.25 9.46 9.20
CA LEU A 464 -0.19 9.20 9.23
C LEU A 464 -0.65 8.41 7.99
N CYS A 465 -0.21 8.82 6.79
CA CYS A 465 -0.55 8.13 5.53
C CYS A 465 0.06 6.72 5.43
N ASN A 466 1.17 6.46 6.13
CA ASN A 466 1.87 5.18 6.07
C ASN A 466 1.63 4.29 7.29
N LEU A 467 0.83 4.74 8.27
CA LEU A 467 0.53 3.95 9.46
C LEU A 467 -0.27 2.70 9.07
N GLN A 468 0.37 1.54 9.24
CA GLN A 468 -0.22 0.25 8.95
C GLN A 468 -0.77 -0.37 10.22
N TYR A 469 -1.81 -1.18 10.07
CA TYR A 469 -2.35 -1.97 11.17
C TYR A 469 -2.81 -3.35 10.67
N GLU A 470 -2.87 -4.28 11.61
CA GLU A 470 -3.38 -5.63 11.44
C GLU A 470 -4.42 -5.87 12.54
N ILE A 471 -5.54 -6.49 12.21
CA ILE A 471 -6.52 -6.91 13.21
C ILE A 471 -6.18 -8.35 13.63
N ARG A 472 -5.82 -8.55 14.90
CA ARG A 472 -5.53 -9.87 15.49
C ARG A 472 -6.55 -10.18 16.58
N GLY A 473 -7.62 -10.87 16.20
CA GLY A 473 -8.79 -11.06 17.05
C GLY A 473 -9.46 -9.71 17.33
N GLU A 474 -9.66 -9.37 18.61
CA GLU A 474 -10.24 -8.07 19.02
C GLU A 474 -9.22 -6.92 19.06
N ASN A 475 -7.93 -7.21 18.87
CA ASN A 475 -6.87 -6.20 19.01
C ASN A 475 -6.47 -5.64 17.64
N VAL A 476 -6.20 -4.33 17.61
CA VAL A 476 -5.52 -3.68 16.49
C VAL A 476 -4.04 -3.61 16.81
N VAL A 477 -3.22 -4.26 16.00
CA VAL A 477 -1.76 -4.27 16.12
C VAL A 477 -1.19 -3.37 15.04
N PHE A 478 -0.44 -2.34 15.44
CA PHE A 478 0.21 -1.43 14.49
C PHE A 478 1.56 -2.03 14.04
N ASP A 479 1.78 -2.11 12.73
CA ASP A 479 3.01 -2.68 12.18
C ASP A 479 4.13 -1.64 12.20
N GLU A 480 5.08 -1.84 13.12
CA GLU A 480 6.29 -1.03 13.28
C GLU A 480 7.55 -1.77 12.81
N SER A 481 7.39 -2.94 12.18
CA SER A 481 8.51 -3.80 11.78
C SER A 481 9.29 -3.23 10.59
N SER A 482 8.66 -2.37 9.78
CA SER A 482 9.35 -1.67 8.71
C SER A 482 10.13 -0.48 9.27
N SER A 483 11.45 -0.43 9.01
CA SER A 483 12.32 0.70 9.38
C SER A 483 11.94 2.04 8.72
N ILE A 484 10.94 2.01 7.84
CA ILE A 484 10.44 3.12 7.04
C ILE A 484 9.31 3.86 7.76
N VAL A 485 8.50 3.18 8.59
CA VAL A 485 7.35 3.77 9.28
C VAL A 485 7.75 4.10 10.72
N LYS A 486 8.12 5.36 10.95
CA LYS A 486 8.20 5.92 12.30
C LYS A 486 6.80 6.29 12.77
N THR A 487 6.50 6.05 14.03
CA THR A 487 5.19 6.40 14.64
C THR A 487 5.33 7.49 15.70
N ASP A 488 6.55 7.98 15.94
CA ASP A 488 6.88 8.85 17.06
C ASP A 488 6.00 10.13 17.09
N ARG A 489 5.70 10.70 15.91
CA ARG A 489 4.89 11.93 15.82
C ARG A 489 3.40 11.65 15.98
N ILE A 490 2.93 10.50 15.51
CA ILE A 490 1.55 10.06 15.72
C ILE A 490 1.31 9.81 17.21
N VAL A 491 2.26 9.18 17.90
CA VAL A 491 2.19 8.91 19.34
C VAL A 491 2.14 10.21 20.13
N ALA A 492 3.08 11.14 19.91
CA ALA A 492 3.07 12.43 20.58
C ALA A 492 1.77 13.21 20.32
N LEU A 493 1.25 13.20 19.08
CA LEU A 493 -0.03 13.81 18.75
C LEU A 493 -1.19 13.16 19.51
N ALA A 494 -1.27 11.83 19.51
CA ALA A 494 -2.32 11.08 20.19
C ALA A 494 -2.32 11.37 21.71
N LEU A 495 -1.14 11.48 22.32
CA LEU A 495 -0.95 11.87 23.72
C LEU A 495 -1.44 13.29 23.99
N ALA A 496 -1.08 14.26 23.14
CA ALA A 496 -1.46 15.66 23.31
C ALA A 496 -2.98 15.87 23.26
N VAL A 497 -3.67 15.12 22.38
CA VAL A 497 -5.12 15.26 22.20
C VAL A 497 -5.94 14.39 23.16
N TYR A 498 -5.33 13.40 23.82
CA TYR A 498 -6.05 12.44 24.66
C TYR A 498 -6.85 13.08 25.80
N PRO A 499 -6.35 14.08 26.55
CA PRO A 499 -7.14 14.67 27.65
C PRO A 499 -8.45 15.34 27.18
N PHE A 500 -8.58 15.65 25.88
CA PHE A 500 -9.82 16.19 25.33
C PHE A 500 -10.93 15.13 25.17
N LYS A 501 -10.61 13.84 25.22
CA LYS A 501 -11.56 12.70 25.07
C LYS A 501 -12.83 12.91 25.90
N LYS A 502 -12.70 13.15 27.21
CA LYS A 502 -13.84 13.32 28.15
C LYS A 502 -14.78 14.46 27.78
N SER A 503 -14.28 15.52 27.15
CA SER A 503 -15.08 16.68 26.73
C SER A 503 -15.82 16.48 25.42
N VAL A 504 -15.37 15.56 24.57
CA VAL A 504 -15.99 15.25 23.27
C VAL A 504 -17.18 14.30 23.47
N TYR A 505 -17.08 13.33 24.38
CA TYR A 505 -18.18 12.39 24.68
C TYR A 505 -19.32 13.03 25.48
N LYS A 506 -19.05 14.05 26.32
CA LYS A 506 -20.09 14.72 27.12
C LYS A 506 -21.12 15.46 26.26
N TYR A 507 -20.71 15.98 25.09
CA TYR A 507 -21.61 16.65 24.14
C TYR A 507 -22.50 15.67 23.35
N GLN A 508 -22.13 14.39 23.23
CA GLN A 508 -22.92 13.40 22.49
C GLN A 508 -24.26 13.08 23.15
N ASN A 509 -24.36 13.23 24.48
CA ASN A 509 -25.61 13.01 25.19
C ASN A 509 -26.57 14.20 25.08
N ASP A 510 -26.07 15.40 24.77
CA ASP A 510 -26.87 16.63 24.73
C ASP A 510 -27.12 17.14 23.30
N THR A 511 -26.48 16.59 22.28
CA THR A 511 -26.74 16.93 20.87
C THR A 511 -26.44 15.72 19.98
N ILE A 512 -27.48 15.10 19.43
CA ILE A 512 -27.35 14.06 18.39
C ILE A 512 -26.90 14.77 17.10
N LEU A 513 -25.59 14.98 16.95
CA LEU A 513 -25.01 15.23 15.64
C LEU A 513 -24.90 13.88 14.94
N THR A 514 -25.86 13.59 14.07
CA THR A 514 -25.77 12.48 13.11
C THR A 514 -24.49 12.66 12.31
N SER A 515 -23.62 11.64 12.30
CA SER A 515 -22.49 11.57 11.38
C SER A 515 -23.00 11.87 9.95
N PRO A 516 -22.39 12.80 9.20
CA PRO A 516 -22.75 13.04 7.80
C PRO A 516 -22.24 11.92 6.88
N TYR A 517 -21.38 11.03 7.38
CA TYR A 517 -21.13 9.76 6.71
C TYR A 517 -22.25 8.81 7.10
N PRO A 518 -22.88 8.11 6.13
CA PRO A 518 -23.75 7.01 6.49
C PRO A 518 -22.91 6.08 7.37
N THR A 519 -23.26 5.99 8.65
CA THR A 519 -22.97 4.80 9.42
C THR A 519 -23.46 3.68 8.54
N THR A 520 -22.56 2.78 8.12
CA THR A 520 -22.91 1.48 7.58
C THR A 520 -23.70 0.74 8.66
N GLN A 521 -24.97 1.12 8.83
CA GLN A 521 -25.98 0.14 9.14
C GLN A 521 -25.91 -0.84 7.97
N ILE A 522 -25.66 -2.08 8.32
CA ILE A 522 -25.82 -3.23 7.44
C ILE A 522 -27.27 -3.19 6.98
N TYR A 523 -27.53 -2.48 5.88
CA TYR A 523 -28.74 -2.62 5.11
C TYR A 523 -28.46 -3.81 4.22
N GLU A 524 -29.03 -4.97 4.55
CA GLU A 524 -29.19 -6.03 3.57
C GLU A 524 -30.06 -5.44 2.45
N PRO A 525 -29.54 -5.22 1.22
CA PRO A 525 -30.37 -4.74 0.15
C PRO A 525 -31.28 -5.90 -0.26
N ASP A 526 -32.54 -5.60 -0.55
CA ASP A 526 -33.41 -6.59 -1.17
C ASP A 526 -32.83 -7.07 -2.51
N ILE A 527 -33.32 -8.24 -2.94
CA ILE A 527 -32.85 -8.94 -4.14
C ILE A 527 -32.93 -8.06 -5.40
N GLN A 528 -33.91 -7.15 -5.48
CA GLN A 528 -34.06 -6.24 -6.62
C GLN A 528 -32.98 -5.15 -6.66
N THR A 529 -32.49 -4.70 -5.51
CA THR A 529 -31.43 -3.68 -5.43
C THR A 529 -30.05 -4.28 -5.75
N ARG A 530 -29.83 -5.57 -5.46
CA ARG A 530 -28.61 -6.30 -5.86
C ARG A 530 -28.48 -6.45 -7.38
N GLU A 531 -29.57 -6.75 -8.09
CA GLU A 531 -29.54 -6.85 -9.57
C GLU A 531 -29.26 -5.51 -10.26
N VAL A 532 -29.65 -4.38 -9.67
CA VAL A 532 -29.39 -3.04 -10.23
C VAL A 532 -27.94 -2.60 -10.03
N LEU A 533 -27.30 -2.96 -8.91
CA LEU A 533 -25.90 -2.61 -8.63
C LEU A 533 -24.90 -3.47 -9.42
N ILE A 534 -25.21 -4.76 -9.65
CA ILE A 534 -24.43 -5.64 -10.52
C ILE A 534 -24.45 -5.13 -11.98
N ASN A 535 -25.61 -4.63 -12.44
CA ASN A 535 -25.73 -4.08 -13.81
C ASN A 535 -25.10 -2.68 -14.00
N ARG A 536 -24.83 -1.92 -12.93
CA ARG A 536 -24.21 -0.58 -13.02
C ARG A 536 -22.68 -0.60 -13.07
N TYR A 537 -22.05 -1.67 -12.60
CA TYR A 537 -20.60 -1.81 -12.59
C TYR A 537 -20.05 -2.73 -13.69
N ASP A 538 -20.92 -3.27 -14.55
CA ASP A 538 -20.49 -3.95 -15.77
C ASP A 538 -20.00 -2.94 -16.82
N PRO A 539 -18.69 -2.88 -17.14
CA PRO A 539 -18.16 -1.98 -18.16
C PRO A 539 -18.72 -2.27 -19.56
N TYR A 540 -19.37 -3.43 -19.77
CA TYR A 540 -19.81 -3.90 -21.08
C TYR A 540 -21.26 -3.50 -21.45
N ASN A 541 -22.05 -2.95 -20.53
CA ASN A 541 -23.48 -2.69 -20.77
C ASN A 541 -23.83 -1.26 -21.28
N ARG A 542 -22.84 -0.49 -21.77
CA ARG A 542 -23.05 0.89 -22.26
C ARG A 542 -23.70 1.04 -23.65
N ARG A 543 -24.13 -0.04 -24.31
CA ARG A 543 -24.70 0.03 -25.68
C ARG A 543 -26.21 0.30 -25.77
N ARG A 544 -26.94 0.47 -24.66
CA ARG A 544 -28.42 0.64 -24.70
C ARG A 544 -28.96 2.07 -24.55
N TYR A 545 -28.12 3.10 -24.46
CA TYR A 545 -28.60 4.48 -24.27
C TYR A 545 -28.16 5.49 -25.35
N TYR A 546 -28.04 5.03 -26.59
CA TYR A 546 -28.03 5.91 -27.77
C TYR A 546 -28.82 5.27 -28.92
N THR A 547 -30.14 5.49 -28.86
CA THR A 547 -31.04 5.62 -30.02
C THR A 547 -31.92 6.82 -29.78
#